data_AF-A0A0F2PJJ3-F1
#
_entry.id   AF-A0A0F2PJJ3-F1
#
_cell.length_a   1.000
_cell.length_b   1.000
_cell.length_c   1.000
_cell.angle_alpha   90.00
_cell.angle_beta   90.00
_cell.angle_gamma   90.00
#
_symmetry.space_group_name_H-M   'P 1'
#
loop_
_entity.id
_entity.type
_entity.pdbx_description
1 polymer ?
#
loop_
_entity_poly.entity_id
_entity_poly.type
_entity_poly.pdbx_seq_one_letter_code
_entity_poly.pdbx_strand_id
1 'polypeptide(L)'
;MNSWLKELLKNIDNNVNEQTKIKIMEASGENCPFTHLTDNRLLEIKSNSKNDFDFLKKLSEEWRVKIEGDNIYVVFDKCYCPLINEDIKGASKTLCYCTQGNIKKKFRVGLDKDVDVLMEKTILAGDDECRFKVFYKG
;
A
#
# COMPACT_ATOMS: atom_id res chain seq x y z
N MET A 1 -23.16 0.20 -4.34
CA MET A 1 -21.97 -0.28 -5.06
C MET A 1 -21.07 -1.17 -4.19
N ASN A 2 -20.88 -0.81 -2.91
CA ASN A 2 -20.03 -1.56 -1.96
C ASN A 2 -20.40 -3.04 -1.81
N SER A 3 -21.69 -3.40 -1.85
CA SER A 3 -22.12 -4.80 -1.70
C SER A 3 -21.59 -5.73 -2.80
N TRP A 4 -21.56 -5.26 -4.06
CA TRP A 4 -21.03 -6.06 -5.18
C TRP A 4 -19.51 -6.28 -5.02
N LEU A 5 -18.76 -5.24 -4.64
CA LEU A 5 -17.32 -5.36 -4.42
C LEU A 5 -17.01 -6.29 -3.24
N LYS A 6 -17.74 -6.16 -2.12
CA LYS A 6 -17.60 -7.07 -0.96
C LYS A 6 -17.86 -8.51 -1.38
N GLU A 7 -18.88 -8.75 -2.18
CA GLU A 7 -19.21 -10.09 -2.67
C GLU A 7 -18.16 -10.63 -3.65
N LEU A 8 -17.66 -9.80 -4.58
CA LEU A 8 -16.56 -10.17 -5.46
C LEU A 8 -15.33 -10.60 -4.66
N LEU A 9 -14.93 -9.82 -3.65
CA LEU A 9 -13.76 -10.12 -2.83
C LEU A 9 -13.94 -11.43 -2.04
N LYS A 10 -15.13 -11.69 -1.48
CA LYS A 10 -15.43 -12.98 -0.85
C LYS A 10 -15.33 -14.14 -1.84
N ASN A 11 -15.80 -13.95 -3.07
CA ASN A 11 -15.67 -14.98 -4.10
C ASN A 11 -14.21 -15.21 -4.50
N ILE A 12 -13.37 -14.17 -4.56
CA ILE A 12 -11.92 -14.32 -4.72
C ILE A 12 -11.33 -15.11 -3.56
N ASP A 13 -11.70 -14.79 -2.31
CA ASP A 13 -11.19 -15.51 -1.13
C ASP A 13 -11.50 -17.00 -1.15
N ASN A 14 -12.72 -17.35 -1.59
CA ASN A 14 -13.20 -18.73 -1.58
C ASN A 14 -12.72 -19.56 -2.76
N ASN A 15 -12.41 -18.94 -3.90
CA ASN A 15 -12.14 -19.65 -5.16
C ASN A 15 -10.72 -19.46 -5.70
N VAL A 16 -9.91 -18.58 -5.12
CA VAL A 16 -8.58 -18.23 -5.63
C VAL A 16 -7.53 -18.45 -4.54
N ASN A 17 -6.45 -19.15 -4.89
CA ASN A 17 -5.33 -19.37 -3.97
C ASN A 17 -4.63 -18.04 -3.58
N GLU A 18 -3.95 -18.06 -2.43
CA GLU A 18 -3.33 -16.85 -1.83
C GLU A 18 -2.34 -16.16 -2.77
N GLN A 19 -1.48 -16.91 -3.45
CA GLN A 19 -0.50 -16.33 -4.36
C GLN A 19 -1.19 -15.60 -5.53
N THR A 20 -2.27 -16.17 -6.05
CA THR A 20 -2.98 -15.63 -7.21
C THR A 20 -3.81 -14.41 -6.82
N LYS A 21 -4.47 -14.42 -5.66
CA LYS A 21 -5.21 -13.22 -5.19
C LYS A 21 -4.25 -12.06 -4.94
N ILE A 22 -3.09 -12.29 -4.31
CA ILE A 22 -2.08 -11.25 -4.10
C ILE A 22 -1.65 -10.66 -5.45
N LYS A 23 -1.28 -11.51 -6.41
CA LYS A 23 -0.86 -11.07 -7.75
C LYS A 23 -1.92 -10.20 -8.45
N ILE A 24 -3.18 -10.63 -8.45
CA ILE A 24 -4.29 -9.88 -9.08
C ILE A 24 -4.46 -8.52 -8.42
N MET A 25 -4.51 -8.51 -7.09
CA MET A 25 -4.77 -7.30 -6.33
C MET A 25 -3.61 -6.32 -6.39
N GLU A 26 -2.35 -6.78 -6.28
CA GLU A 26 -1.17 -5.93 -6.45
C GLU A 26 -1.15 -5.26 -7.82
N ALA A 27 -1.36 -6.04 -8.90
CA ALA A 27 -1.40 -5.51 -10.26
C ALA A 27 -2.50 -4.45 -10.46
N SER A 28 -3.65 -4.63 -9.79
CA SER A 28 -4.72 -3.63 -9.77
C SER A 28 -4.30 -2.36 -9.02
N GLY A 29 -3.51 -2.51 -7.96
CA GLY A 29 -3.00 -1.44 -7.10
C GLY A 29 -2.00 -0.50 -7.75
N GLU A 30 -1.18 -1.01 -8.69
CA GLU A 30 -0.20 -0.20 -9.43
C GLU A 30 -0.86 0.98 -10.16
N ASN A 31 -2.10 0.80 -10.63
CA ASN A 31 -2.85 1.81 -11.37
C ASN A 31 -4.01 2.42 -10.56
N CYS A 32 -4.00 2.27 -9.24
CA CYS A 32 -5.05 2.82 -8.38
C CYS A 32 -5.10 4.36 -8.52
N PRO A 33 -6.23 4.94 -8.98
CA PRO A 33 -6.35 6.38 -9.26
C PRO A 33 -6.53 7.21 -7.98
N PHE A 34 -6.76 6.57 -6.84
CA PHE A 34 -7.13 7.22 -5.59
C PHE A 34 -5.92 7.56 -4.70
N THR A 35 -4.71 7.60 -5.26
CA THR A 35 -3.51 7.93 -4.51
C THR A 35 -3.39 9.44 -4.26
N HIS A 36 -3.16 9.83 -3.00
CA HIS A 36 -2.83 11.22 -2.66
C HIS A 36 -1.37 11.60 -2.95
N LEU A 37 -0.48 10.60 -3.07
CA LEU A 37 0.91 10.81 -3.44
C LEU A 37 1.07 10.47 -4.92
N THR A 38 1.31 11.48 -5.74
CA THR A 38 1.46 11.35 -7.19
C THR A 38 2.90 10.98 -7.56
N ASP A 39 3.08 10.35 -8.72
CA ASP A 39 4.42 10.00 -9.23
C ASP A 39 5.29 11.26 -9.42
N ASN A 40 4.71 12.37 -9.89
CA ASN A 40 5.43 13.65 -10.00
C ASN A 40 5.94 14.16 -8.65
N ARG A 41 5.12 14.09 -7.58
CA ARG A 41 5.55 14.51 -6.24
C ARG A 41 6.64 13.60 -5.70
N LEU A 42 6.55 12.28 -5.92
CA LEU A 42 7.61 11.33 -5.56
C LEU A 42 8.94 11.67 -6.24
N LEU A 43 8.90 11.92 -7.54
CA LEU A 43 10.10 12.27 -8.32
C LEU A 43 10.70 13.61 -7.88
N GLU A 44 9.86 14.58 -7.50
CA GLU A 44 10.31 15.85 -6.94
C GLU A 44 11.00 15.68 -5.58
N ILE A 45 10.46 14.84 -4.68
CA ILE A 45 11.12 14.53 -3.42
C ILE A 45 12.47 13.84 -3.69
N LYS A 46 12.51 12.88 -4.62
CA LYS A 46 13.73 12.16 -5.01
C LYS A 46 14.80 13.07 -5.62
N SER A 47 14.43 13.96 -6.54
CA SER A 47 15.39 14.87 -7.17
C SER A 47 16.03 15.85 -6.18
N ASN A 48 15.29 16.21 -5.13
CA ASN A 48 15.78 17.03 -4.04
C ASN A 48 16.55 16.23 -2.97
N SER A 49 16.71 14.92 -3.12
CA SER A 49 17.33 14.03 -2.13
C SER A 49 18.76 13.67 -2.47
N LYS A 50 19.62 13.64 -1.45
CA LYS A 50 21.07 13.34 -1.62
C LYS A 50 21.36 11.86 -1.83
N ASN A 51 20.53 11.00 -1.26
CA ASN A 51 20.62 9.54 -1.31
C ASN A 51 19.27 8.93 -0.89
N ASP A 52 19.17 7.60 -0.89
CA ASP A 52 17.93 6.90 -0.56
C ASP A 52 17.45 7.15 0.88
N PHE A 53 18.38 7.27 1.83
CA PHE A 53 18.02 7.56 3.21
C PHE A 53 17.43 8.97 3.36
N ASP A 54 18.03 9.96 2.70
CA ASP A 54 17.51 11.34 2.66
C ASP A 54 16.14 11.41 1.97
N PHE A 55 15.95 10.62 0.90
CA PHE A 55 14.65 10.47 0.24
C PHE A 55 13.59 9.89 1.18
N LEU A 56 13.89 8.78 1.85
CA LEU A 56 12.96 8.14 2.79
C LEU A 56 12.60 9.06 3.95
N LYS A 57 13.58 9.81 4.46
CA LYS A 57 13.37 10.80 5.52
C LYS A 57 12.41 11.90 5.06
N LYS A 58 12.65 12.53 3.91
CA LYS A 58 11.74 13.56 3.35
C LYS A 58 10.36 12.99 3.06
N LEU A 59 10.30 11.78 2.53
CA LEU A 59 9.03 11.09 2.28
C LEU A 59 8.25 10.82 3.58
N SER A 60 8.94 10.58 4.70
CA SER A 60 8.30 10.43 6.03
C SER A 60 7.78 11.74 6.62
N GLU A 61 8.32 12.87 6.20
CA GLU A 61 7.85 14.20 6.62
C GLU A 61 6.58 14.61 5.85
N GLU A 62 6.39 14.09 4.64
CA GLU A 62 5.28 14.48 3.75
C GLU A 62 4.19 13.42 3.59
N TRP A 63 4.54 12.16 3.82
CA TRP A 63 3.64 11.03 3.62
C TRP A 63 3.77 10.03 4.76
N ARG A 64 2.89 9.03 4.73
CA ARG A 64 2.62 8.06 5.80
C ARG A 64 3.74 7.05 6.06
N VAL A 65 4.97 7.41 5.76
CA VAL A 65 6.15 6.59 5.99
C VAL A 65 6.59 6.74 7.44
N LYS A 66 6.83 5.63 8.12
CA LYS A 66 7.47 5.57 9.44
C LYS A 66 8.80 4.83 9.31
N ILE A 67 9.84 5.41 9.89
CA ILE A 67 11.19 4.83 9.96
C ILE A 67 11.42 4.40 11.40
N GLU A 68 11.61 3.10 11.61
CA GLU A 68 11.77 2.49 12.94
C GLU A 68 13.03 1.62 12.97
N GLY A 69 14.15 2.23 13.39
CA GLY A 69 15.48 1.65 13.20
C GLY A 69 15.76 1.47 11.71
N ASP A 70 16.09 0.25 11.31
CA ASP A 70 16.33 -0.10 9.90
C ASP A 70 15.06 -0.46 9.13
N ASN A 71 13.89 -0.44 9.79
CA ASN A 71 12.63 -0.84 9.16
C ASN A 71 11.89 0.38 8.61
N ILE A 72 11.36 0.24 7.40
CA ILE A 72 10.52 1.23 6.75
C ILE A 72 9.09 0.69 6.67
N TYR A 73 8.14 1.48 7.13
CA TYR A 73 6.72 1.15 7.12
C TYR A 73 5.91 2.23 6.42
N VAL A 74 4.80 1.84 5.80
CA VAL A 74 3.69 2.76 5.50
C VAL A 74 2.54 2.45 6.44
N VAL A 75 2.05 3.47 7.15
CA VAL A 75 1.07 3.30 8.23
C VAL A 75 -0.18 4.14 8.02
N PHE A 76 -1.35 3.50 8.11
CA PHE A 76 -2.64 4.19 8.06
C PHE A 76 -3.42 3.94 9.36
N ASP A 77 -3.83 5.02 10.00
CA ASP A 77 -4.61 5.07 11.25
C ASP A 77 -6.11 4.79 11.05
N LYS A 78 -6.57 4.81 9.79
CA LYS A 78 -7.91 4.39 9.39
C LYS A 78 -7.91 3.83 7.97
N CYS A 79 -9.02 3.21 7.55
CA CYS A 79 -9.17 2.81 6.14
C CYS A 79 -9.40 4.05 5.26
N TYR A 80 -8.50 4.31 4.33
CA TYR A 80 -8.60 5.44 3.38
C TYR A 80 -9.06 5.04 1.98
N CYS A 81 -9.26 3.75 1.71
CA CYS A 81 -9.64 3.29 0.37
C CYS A 81 -11.06 3.77 0.03
N PRO A 82 -11.24 4.64 -0.99
CA PRO A 82 -12.57 5.20 -1.31
C PRO A 82 -13.58 4.16 -1.78
N LEU A 83 -13.13 2.95 -2.12
CA LEU A 83 -14.00 1.85 -2.52
C LEU A 83 -14.77 1.24 -1.34
N ILE A 84 -14.34 1.51 -0.09
CA ILE A 84 -14.87 0.79 1.08
C ILE A 84 -14.86 1.61 2.39
N ASN A 85 -14.17 2.74 2.44
CA ASN A 85 -13.95 3.50 3.68
C ASN A 85 -15.25 4.00 4.35
N GLU A 86 -16.33 4.18 3.60
CA GLU A 86 -17.65 4.53 4.15
C GLU A 86 -18.32 3.37 4.89
N ASP A 87 -18.03 2.12 4.53
CA ASP A 87 -18.58 0.92 5.16
C ASP A 87 -17.61 -0.26 5.03
N ILE A 88 -16.71 -0.36 6.00
CA ILE A 88 -15.71 -1.43 6.06
C ILE A 88 -16.27 -2.78 6.54
N LYS A 89 -17.49 -2.81 7.10
CA LYS A 89 -18.02 -4.01 7.75
C LYS A 89 -18.22 -5.14 6.74
N GLY A 90 -17.60 -6.29 6.99
CA GLY A 90 -17.68 -7.46 6.11
C GLY A 90 -16.95 -7.32 4.77
N ALA A 91 -16.10 -6.28 4.63
CA ALA A 91 -15.14 -6.22 3.54
C ALA A 91 -13.96 -7.15 3.80
N SER A 92 -13.47 -7.83 2.77
CA SER A 92 -12.32 -8.71 2.90
C SER A 92 -11.01 -7.93 2.91
N LYS A 93 -10.06 -8.37 3.74
CA LYS A 93 -8.68 -7.89 3.75
C LYS A 93 -7.95 -8.09 2.41
N THR A 94 -8.44 -8.97 1.53
CA THR A 94 -7.89 -9.17 0.19
C THR A 94 -7.86 -7.87 -0.62
N LEU A 95 -8.79 -6.94 -0.35
CA LEU A 95 -8.74 -5.60 -0.95
C LEU A 95 -7.43 -4.86 -0.64
N CYS A 96 -6.84 -5.06 0.55
CA CYS A 96 -5.65 -4.34 0.98
C CYS A 96 -4.37 -4.74 0.23
N TYR A 97 -4.36 -5.88 -0.48
CA TYR A 97 -3.28 -6.20 -1.41
C TYR A 97 -3.23 -5.21 -2.61
N CYS A 98 -4.34 -4.53 -2.93
CA CYS A 98 -4.33 -3.39 -3.85
C CYS A 98 -3.51 -2.22 -3.29
N THR A 99 -3.65 -1.92 -1.99
CA THR A 99 -2.81 -0.92 -1.33
C THR A 99 -1.34 -1.36 -1.30
N GLN A 100 -1.06 -2.64 -1.07
CA GLN A 100 0.30 -3.21 -1.14
C GLN A 100 0.95 -2.95 -2.51
N GLY A 101 0.26 -3.27 -3.61
CA GLY A 101 0.75 -3.02 -4.97
C GLY A 101 0.98 -1.53 -5.25
N ASN A 102 0.09 -0.65 -4.78
CA ASN A 102 0.26 0.79 -4.93
C ASN A 102 1.51 1.30 -4.20
N ILE A 103 1.74 0.85 -2.95
CA ILE A 103 2.94 1.20 -2.17
C ILE A 103 4.19 0.69 -2.90
N LYS A 104 4.17 -0.56 -3.36
CA LYS A 104 5.28 -1.18 -4.08
C LYS A 104 5.69 -0.37 -5.32
N LYS A 105 4.73 0.06 -6.14
CA LYS A 105 4.99 0.96 -7.27
C LYS A 105 5.65 2.27 -6.83
N LYS A 106 5.09 2.95 -5.83
CA LYS A 106 5.60 4.26 -5.38
C LYS A 106 7.03 4.21 -4.92
N PHE A 107 7.37 3.19 -4.14
CA PHE A 107 8.74 3.01 -3.66
C PHE A 107 9.68 2.58 -4.78
N ARG A 108 9.24 1.77 -5.75
CA ARG A 108 10.04 1.50 -6.97
C ARG A 108 10.34 2.77 -7.74
N VAL A 109 9.34 3.61 -7.99
CA VAL A 109 9.51 4.90 -8.71
C VAL A 109 10.40 5.86 -7.92
N GLY A 110 10.19 5.99 -6.62
CA GLY A 110 10.94 6.93 -5.78
C GLY A 110 12.38 6.50 -5.50
N LEU A 111 12.64 5.21 -5.34
CA LEU A 111 13.98 4.69 -5.07
C LEU A 111 14.75 4.36 -6.34
N ASP A 112 14.07 4.14 -7.47
CA ASP A 112 14.61 3.59 -8.71
C ASP A 112 15.28 2.22 -8.51
N LYS A 113 14.58 1.36 -7.75
CA LYS A 113 15.09 0.06 -7.30
C LYS A 113 13.98 -0.97 -7.22
N ASP A 114 14.37 -2.25 -7.24
CA ASP A 114 13.48 -3.34 -6.88
C ASP A 114 13.07 -3.22 -5.40
N VAL A 115 11.76 -3.14 -5.20
CA VAL A 115 11.13 -3.07 -3.89
C VAL A 115 10.11 -4.19 -3.74
N ASP A 116 10.05 -4.75 -2.54
CA ASP A 116 8.96 -5.61 -2.09
C ASP A 116 8.23 -5.01 -0.89
N VAL A 117 6.97 -5.40 -0.70
CA VAL A 117 6.12 -4.88 0.37
C VAL A 117 5.35 -6.02 1.00
N LEU A 118 5.37 -6.09 2.34
CA LEU A 118 4.60 -7.05 3.12
C LEU A 118 3.49 -6.35 3.89
N MET A 119 2.25 -6.74 3.65
CA MET A 119 1.09 -6.36 4.46
C MET A 119 1.10 -7.13 5.80
N GLU A 120 1.50 -6.45 6.88
CA GLU A 120 1.56 -7.05 8.22
C GLU A 120 0.23 -6.92 8.98
N LYS A 121 -0.41 -5.76 8.87
CA LYS A 121 -1.67 -5.45 9.58
C LYS A 121 -2.62 -4.67 8.69
N THR A 122 -3.92 -4.88 8.88
CA THR A 122 -4.95 -4.07 8.21
C THR A 122 -6.19 -3.93 9.05
N ILE A 123 -6.82 -2.76 8.99
CA ILE A 123 -8.11 -2.51 9.63
C ILE A 123 -9.21 -3.43 9.08
N LEU A 124 -9.14 -3.83 7.81
CA LEU A 124 -10.08 -4.81 7.25
C LEU A 124 -9.90 -6.23 7.82
N ALA A 125 -8.75 -6.52 8.41
CA ALA A 125 -8.51 -7.76 9.18
C ALA A 125 -8.84 -7.62 10.67
N GLY A 126 -9.27 -6.43 11.13
CA GLY A 126 -9.60 -6.16 12.52
C GLY A 126 -8.47 -5.53 13.35
N ASP A 127 -7.36 -5.12 12.74
CA ASP A 127 -6.29 -4.39 13.42
C ASP A 127 -6.66 -2.91 13.67
N ASP A 128 -5.97 -2.28 14.64
CA ASP A 128 -6.14 -0.85 14.96
C ASP A 128 -5.50 0.10 13.92
N GLU A 129 -4.50 -0.39 13.18
CA GLU A 129 -3.84 0.34 12.10
C GLU A 129 -3.53 -0.59 10.91
N CYS A 130 -3.45 -0.03 9.72
CA CYS A 130 -2.83 -0.73 8.60
C CYS A 130 -1.31 -0.50 8.62
N ARG A 131 -0.55 -1.57 8.42
CA ARG A 131 0.92 -1.54 8.45
C ARG A 131 1.50 -2.36 7.31
N PHE A 132 2.27 -1.70 6.46
CA PHE A 132 2.93 -2.30 5.30
C PHE A 132 4.43 -2.11 5.43
N LYS A 133 5.19 -3.20 5.53
CA LYS A 133 6.65 -3.17 5.62
C LYS A 133 7.26 -3.11 4.23
N VAL A 134 8.22 -2.21 4.04
CA VAL A 134 8.90 -2.00 2.76
C VAL A 134 10.32 -2.58 2.81
N PHE A 135 10.68 -3.33 1.78
CA PHE A 135 12.00 -3.93 1.62
C PHE A 135 12.62 -3.48 0.30
N TYR A 136 13.83 -2.95 0.34
CA TYR A 136 14.59 -2.56 -0.85
C TYR A 136 16.07 -2.87 -0.63
N LYS A 137 16.84 -3.03 -1.70
CA LYS A 137 18.31 -3.21 -1.59
C LYS A 137 19.00 -1.85 -1.52
N GLY A 138 19.85 -1.65 -0.51
CA GLY A 138 20.72 -0.48 -0.39
C GLY A 138 21.67 -0.33 -1.57
#